data_AF-A0A351XCJ8-F1
#
_entry.id   AF-A0A351XCJ8-F1
#
_cell.length_a   1.000
_cell.length_b   1.000
_cell.length_c   1.000
_cell.angle_alpha   90.00
_cell.angle_beta   90.00
_cell.angle_gamma   90.00
#
_symmetry.space_group_name_H-M   'P 1'
#
loop_
_entity.id
_entity.type
_entity.pdbx_description
1 polymer ?
#
loop_
_entity_poly.entity_id
_entity_poly.type
_entity_poly.pdbx_seq_one_letter_code
_entity_poly.pdbx_strand_id
1 'polypeptide(L)'
;LDGEQAVRHGLAWDCVEDDELVDAAVDYAAKAAGHPVELVAVTKQTLHDTAGVTESVPSVQLEIPPQAWSMKQPAFVEMVNRLKARIATRD
;
A
#
# COMPACT_ATOMS: atom_id res chain seq x y z
N LEU A 1 -24.01 -9.90 10.60
CA LEU A 1 -23.24 -9.90 9.33
C LEU A 1 -22.39 -11.15 9.36
N ASP A 2 -22.45 -11.96 8.31
CA ASP A 2 -21.46 -13.03 8.06
C ASP A 2 -20.23 -12.46 7.33
N GLY A 3 -19.24 -13.31 7.03
CA GLY A 3 -17.99 -12.91 6.39
C GLY A 3 -18.21 -12.27 5.01
N GLU A 4 -19.03 -12.88 4.16
CA GLU A 4 -19.32 -12.32 2.83
C GLU A 4 -20.06 -10.98 2.91
N GLN A 5 -21.02 -10.84 3.82
CA GLN A 5 -21.71 -9.58 4.05
C GLN A 5 -20.72 -8.51 4.55
N ALA A 6 -19.76 -8.87 5.40
CA ALA A 6 -18.73 -7.94 5.86
C ALA A 6 -17.86 -7.41 4.70
N VAL A 7 -17.51 -8.26 3.73
CA VAL A 7 -16.80 -7.83 2.50
C VAL A 7 -17.66 -6.90 1.67
N ARG A 8 -18.93 -7.26 1.42
CA ARG A 8 -19.87 -6.42 0.64
C ARG A 8 -20.05 -5.03 1.24
N HIS A 9 -20.00 -4.91 2.57
CA HIS A 9 -20.12 -3.64 3.28
C HIS A 9 -18.78 -2.93 3.51
N GLY A 10 -17.66 -3.46 3.01
CA GLY A 10 -16.32 -2.87 3.15
C GLY A 10 -15.74 -2.94 4.58
N LEU A 11 -16.33 -3.77 5.45
CA LEU A 11 -15.83 -4.01 6.80
C LEU A 11 -14.65 -5.00 6.82
N ALA A 12 -14.69 -5.99 5.94
CA ALA A 12 -13.61 -6.94 5.70
C ALA A 12 -13.04 -6.74 4.29
N TRP A 13 -11.76 -7.07 4.12
CA TRP A 13 -11.10 -7.02 2.81
C TRP A 13 -11.50 -8.19 1.91
N ASP A 14 -11.56 -9.40 2.49
CA ASP A 14 -11.93 -10.63 1.80
C ASP A 14 -12.57 -11.63 2.78
N CYS A 15 -13.25 -12.65 2.25
CA CYS A 15 -13.84 -13.75 3.00
C CYS A 15 -13.39 -15.06 2.37
N VAL A 16 -12.66 -15.87 3.14
CA VAL A 16 -12.07 -17.14 2.72
C VAL A 16 -12.57 -18.28 3.61
N GLU A 17 -12.30 -19.53 3.23
CA GLU A 17 -12.60 -20.69 4.08
C GLU A 17 -11.78 -20.64 5.39
N ASP A 18 -12.31 -21.23 6.46
CA ASP A 18 -11.74 -21.11 7.80
C ASP A 18 -10.32 -21.70 7.90
N ASP A 19 -10.05 -22.77 7.15
CA ASP A 19 -8.74 -23.42 7.06
C ASP A 19 -7.72 -22.65 6.19
N GLU A 20 -8.18 -21.72 5.36
CA GLU A 20 -7.33 -20.87 4.51
C GLU A 20 -7.00 -19.51 5.17
N LEU A 21 -7.72 -19.12 6.22
CA LEU A 21 -7.68 -17.78 6.80
C LEU A 21 -6.26 -17.34 7.21
N VAL A 22 -5.52 -18.21 7.89
CA VAL A 22 -4.18 -17.88 8.39
C VAL A 22 -3.20 -17.72 7.24
N ASP A 23 -3.24 -18.63 6.27
CA ASP A 23 -2.34 -18.60 5.11
C ASP A 23 -2.59 -17.34 4.26
N ALA A 24 -3.87 -17.02 4.00
CA ALA A 24 -4.25 -15.79 3.31
C ALA A 24 -3.76 -14.53 4.05
N ALA A 25 -3.92 -14.47 5.37
CA ALA A 25 -3.44 -13.34 6.18
C ALA A 25 -1.91 -13.20 6.15
N VAL A 26 -1.17 -14.32 6.23
CA VAL A 26 0.29 -14.33 6.13
C VAL A 26 0.75 -13.87 4.75
N ASP A 27 0.07 -14.27 3.68
CA ASP A 27 0.39 -13.84 2.32
C ASP A 27 0.26 -12.32 2.14
N TYR A 28 -0.76 -11.70 2.73
CA TYR A 28 -0.86 -10.23 2.75
C TYR A 28 0.25 -9.59 3.57
N ALA A 29 0.56 -10.15 4.74
CA ALA A 29 1.64 -9.65 5.59
C ALA A 29 3.01 -9.75 4.89
N ALA A 30 3.27 -10.84 4.17
CA ALA A 30 4.50 -11.05 3.41
C ALA A 30 4.68 -10.00 2.30
N LYS A 31 3.60 -9.63 1.60
CA LYS A 31 3.61 -8.53 0.62
C LYS A 31 4.03 -7.22 1.26
N ALA A 32 3.44 -6.86 2.41
CA ALA A 32 3.81 -5.65 3.14
C ALA A 32 5.26 -5.69 3.67
N ALA A 33 5.69 -6.84 4.19
CA ALA A 33 7.03 -7.06 4.72
C ALA A 33 8.14 -7.01 3.65
N GLY A 34 7.79 -7.20 2.37
CA GLY A 34 8.71 -7.08 1.24
C GLY A 34 9.17 -5.64 0.94
N HIS A 35 8.64 -4.64 1.65
CA HIS A 35 8.98 -3.23 1.47
C HIS A 35 9.78 -2.66 2.65
N PRO A 36 10.57 -1.58 2.45
CA PRO A 36 11.30 -0.93 3.53
C PRO A 36 10.37 -0.48 4.65
N VAL A 37 10.69 -0.84 5.91
CA VAL A 37 9.81 -0.61 7.07
C VAL A 37 9.43 0.86 7.23
N GLU A 38 10.37 1.78 7.02
CA GLU A 38 10.12 3.22 7.15
C GLU A 38 9.19 3.74 6.06
N LEU A 39 9.34 3.22 4.83
CA LEU A 39 8.45 3.56 3.72
C LEU A 39 7.01 3.10 4.01
N VAL A 40 6.84 1.86 4.49
CA VAL A 40 5.52 1.33 4.87
C VAL A 40 4.90 2.17 6.00
N ALA A 41 5.69 2.54 7.00
CA ALA A 41 5.22 3.36 8.12
C ALA A 41 4.75 4.75 7.64
N VAL A 42 5.54 5.45 6.82
CA VAL A 42 5.16 6.75 6.24
C VAL A 42 3.93 6.62 5.37
N THR A 43 3.84 5.61 4.50
CA THR A 43 2.66 5.37 3.67
C THR A 43 1.40 5.18 4.51
N LYS A 44 1.47 4.36 5.57
CA LYS A 44 0.33 4.13 6.47
C LYS A 44 -0.09 5.41 7.18
N GLN A 45 0.89 6.20 7.64
CA GLN A 45 0.63 7.48 8.29
C GLN A 45 -0.07 8.46 7.31
N THR A 46 0.43 8.59 6.08
CA THR A 46 -0.19 9.45 5.05
C THR A 46 -1.63 9.01 4.74
N LEU A 47 -1.89 7.71 4.58
CA LEU A 47 -3.26 7.21 4.36
C LEU A 47 -4.20 7.57 5.52
N HIS A 48 -3.72 7.45 6.75
CA HIS A 48 -4.50 7.80 7.94
C HIS A 48 -4.78 9.31 8.02
N ASP A 49 -3.77 10.13 7.73
CA ASP A 49 -3.90 11.58 7.81
C ASP A 49 -4.79 12.14 6.68
N THR A 50 -4.69 11.59 5.46
CA THR A 50 -5.56 11.96 4.34
C THR A 50 -7.02 11.56 4.58
N ALA A 51 -7.31 10.52 5.36
CA ALA A 51 -8.68 10.04 5.58
C ALA A 51 -9.62 11.11 6.18
N GLY A 52 -9.08 12.08 6.93
CA GLY A 52 -9.82 13.20 7.49
C GLY A 52 -9.93 14.43 6.57
N VAL A 53 -9.27 14.40 5.40
CA VAL A 53 -9.18 15.54 4.49
C VAL A 53 -10.15 15.36 3.32
N THR A 54 -11.24 16.12 3.33
CA THR A 54 -12.31 16.02 2.31
C THR A 54 -12.23 17.09 1.23
N GLU A 55 -11.23 17.97 1.30
CA GLU A 55 -11.04 19.07 0.36
C GLU A 55 -9.82 18.81 -0.53
N SER A 56 -9.96 19.12 -1.83
CA SER A 56 -8.95 18.82 -2.84
C SER A 56 -7.60 19.49 -2.58
N VAL A 57 -7.57 20.80 -2.31
CA VAL A 57 -6.31 21.54 -2.12
C VAL A 57 -5.56 21.07 -0.86
N PRO A 58 -6.21 20.94 0.31
CA PRO A 58 -5.56 20.38 1.49
C PRO A 58 -5.04 18.94 1.31
N SER A 59 -5.75 18.08 0.55
CA SER A 59 -5.28 16.71 0.25
C SER A 59 -3.96 16.72 -0.52
N VAL A 60 -3.86 17.55 -1.56
CA VAL A 60 -2.60 17.70 -2.32
C VAL A 60 -1.47 18.22 -1.44
N GLN A 61 -1.73 19.23 -0.61
CA GLN A 61 -0.72 19.81 0.29
C GLN A 61 -0.20 18.78 1.31
N LEU A 62 -1.06 17.87 1.77
CA LEU A 62 -0.71 16.82 2.70
C LEU A 62 0.10 15.69 2.03
N GLU A 63 -0.24 15.32 0.80
CA GLU A 63 0.37 14.18 0.10
C GLU A 63 1.74 14.48 -0.55
N ILE A 64 1.96 15.71 -1.01
CA ILE A 64 3.19 16.04 -1.77
C ILE A 64 4.48 15.88 -0.93
N PRO A 65 4.58 16.36 0.33
CA PRO A 65 5.79 16.20 1.12
C PRO A 65 6.22 14.73 1.35
N PRO A 66 5.36 13.80 1.83
CA PRO A 66 5.75 12.40 2.01
C PRO A 66 6.06 11.71 0.68
N GLN A 67 5.37 12.04 -0.41
CA GLN A 67 5.74 11.53 -1.75
C GLN A 67 7.14 12.00 -2.16
N ALA A 68 7.44 13.30 -2.03
CA ALA A 68 8.76 13.84 -2.36
C ALA A 68 9.88 13.26 -1.49
N TRP A 69 9.60 12.94 -0.23
CA TRP A 69 10.51 12.19 0.63
C TRP A 69 10.71 10.76 0.13
N SER A 70 9.64 10.04 -0.24
CA SER A 70 9.71 8.65 -0.70
C SER A 70 10.57 8.49 -1.97
N MET A 71 10.50 9.47 -2.87
CA MET A 71 11.28 9.50 -4.12
C MET A 71 12.79 9.71 -3.89
N LYS A 72 13.19 10.17 -2.71
CA LYS A 72 14.60 10.34 -2.33
C LYS A 72 15.19 9.10 -1.66
N GLN A 73 14.38 8.07 -1.41
CA GLN A 73 14.84 6.85 -0.74
C GLN A 73 15.56 5.89 -1.71
N PRO A 74 16.55 5.11 -1.24
CA PRO A 74 17.26 4.15 -2.07
C PRO A 74 16.33 3.16 -2.79
N ALA A 75 15.29 2.71 -2.10
CA ALA A 75 14.30 1.78 -2.64
C ALA A 75 13.57 2.32 -3.89
N PHE A 76 13.37 3.64 -3.99
CA PHE A 76 12.78 4.25 -5.17
C PHE A 76 13.73 4.18 -6.37
N VAL A 77 15.03 4.45 -6.15
CA VAL A 77 16.04 4.34 -7.20
C VAL A 77 16.14 2.90 -7.72
N GLU A 78 16.15 1.92 -6.82
CA GLU A 78 16.14 0.49 -7.18
C GLU A 78 14.89 0.09 -7.96
N MET A 79 13.71 0.54 -7.52
CA MET A 79 12.44 0.32 -8.22
C MET A 79 12.50 0.88 -9.64
N VAL A 80 12.96 2.13 -9.81
CA VAL A 80 13.08 2.78 -11.12
C VAL A 80 14.06 2.04 -12.02
N ASN A 81 15.21 1.60 -11.49
CA ASN A 81 16.19 0.83 -12.26
C ASN A 81 15.62 -0.51 -12.74
N ARG A 82 14.91 -1.23 -11.85
CA ARG A 82 14.23 -2.49 -12.21
C ARG A 82 13.15 -2.27 -13.27
N LEU A 83 12.39 -1.18 -13.16
CA LEU A 83 11.38 -0.81 -14.14
C LEU A 83 12.02 -0.53 -15.51
N LYS A 84 13.10 0.25 -15.55
CA LYS A 84 13.87 0.54 -16.77
C LYS A 84 14.39 -0.73 -17.43
N ALA A 85 15.00 -1.63 -16.65
CA ALA A 85 15.53 -2.89 -17.15
C ALA A 85 14.42 -3.75 -17.81
N ARG A 86 13.26 -3.86 -17.15
CA ARG A 86 12.11 -4.61 -17.69
C ARG A 86 11.55 -4.01 -18.98
N ILE A 87 11.58 -2.69 -19.12
CA ILE A 87 11.16 -2.00 -20.35
C ILE A 87 12.16 -2.30 -21.48
N ALA A 88 13.46 -2.21 -21.19
CA ALA A 88 14.52 -2.45 -22.16
C ALA A 88 14.57 -3.90 -22.71
N THR A 89 13.97 -4.87 -22.01
CA THR A 89 13.88 -6.28 -22.44
C THR A 89 12.55 -6.66 -23.09
N ARG A 90 11.63 -5.70 -23.26
CA ARG A 90 10.32 -5.93 -23.90
C ARG A 90 10.29 -5.57 -25.40
N ASP A 91 11.42 -5.12 -25.93
CA ASP A 91 11.75 -4.99 -27.36
C ASP A 91 12.75 -6.09 -27.75
#